data_AF-A0A0Q7I4Y1-F1
#
_entry.id   AF-A0A0Q7I4Y1-F1
#
_cell.length_a   1.000
_cell.length_b   1.000
_cell.length_c   1.000
_cell.angle_alpha   90.00
_cell.angle_beta   90.00
_cell.angle_gamma   90.00
#
_symmetry.space_group_name_H-M   'P 1'
#
loop_
_entity.id
_entity.type
_entity.pdbx_description
1 polymer ?
#
loop_
_entity_poly.entity_id
_entity_poly.type
_entity_poly.pdbx_seq_one_letter_code
_entity_poly.pdbx_strand_id
1 'polypeptide(L)'
;MPTRVQILKTEMVTHNVRHYRVEKPKNFHFGPGQATEVSIDKPDWADKKRPFTFTSLQDEPTLEFTIKSYRDHAGVTNALWNCETGDYLLLRDVWGTIQYKGPGTFIAGGAGVTPFIAILRSLNAKGGLNGNRLIVSNRTEKDIILRDEFEAMDGLETLWTVTEDPKSKLLQERIDTAFLKQHISRFGQHFYLCGPDAMVADLRASLEELGADVNSVTWEK
;
A
#
# COMPACT_ATOMS: atom_id res chain seq x y z
N MET A 1 -17.67 -6.15 18.51
CA MET A 1 -16.68 -7.15 18.98
C MET A 1 -15.73 -7.44 17.83
N PRO A 2 -14.43 -7.67 18.08
CA PRO A 2 -13.52 -8.02 16.99
C PRO A 2 -13.91 -9.37 16.37
N THR A 3 -13.69 -9.50 15.07
CA THR A 3 -13.81 -10.76 14.34
C THR A 3 -12.47 -11.48 14.38
N ARG A 4 -12.47 -12.69 14.94
CA ARG A 4 -11.28 -13.53 15.05
C ARG A 4 -11.08 -14.32 13.75
N VAL A 5 -9.88 -14.25 13.17
CA VAL A 5 -9.53 -14.94 11.92
C VAL A 5 -8.19 -15.66 12.08
N GLN A 6 -8.07 -16.87 11.53
CA GLN A 6 -6.83 -17.64 11.55
C GLN A 6 -5.88 -17.19 10.43
N ILE A 7 -4.58 -17.15 10.72
CA ILE A 7 -3.52 -17.03 9.70
C ILE A 7 -3.39 -18.38 9.01
N LEU A 8 -3.73 -18.41 7.73
CA LEU A 8 -3.68 -19.60 6.88
C LEU A 8 -2.30 -19.79 6.25
N LYS A 9 -1.60 -18.69 5.95
CA LYS A 9 -0.26 -18.71 5.37
C LYS A 9 0.46 -17.39 5.62
N THR A 10 1.78 -17.47 5.77
CA THR A 10 2.68 -16.31 5.72
C THR A 10 3.75 -16.52 4.66
N GLU A 11 4.08 -15.48 3.89
CA GLU A 11 5.06 -15.54 2.81
C GLU A 11 5.97 -14.31 2.86
N MET A 12 7.24 -14.49 2.54
CA MET A 12 8.19 -13.38 2.42
C MET A 12 7.97 -12.66 1.09
N VAL A 13 7.77 -11.35 1.13
CA VAL A 13 7.66 -10.49 -0.07
C VAL A 13 8.97 -9.75 -0.32
N THR A 14 9.54 -9.20 0.74
CA THR A 14 10.89 -8.62 0.74
C THR A 14 11.62 -9.06 2.01
N HIS A 15 12.82 -8.56 2.26
CA HIS A 15 13.58 -8.86 3.47
C HIS A 15 12.88 -8.45 4.79
N ASN A 16 11.93 -7.51 4.74
CA ASN A 16 11.18 -7.02 5.91
C ASN A 16 9.67 -6.85 5.66
N VAL A 17 9.14 -7.42 4.58
CA VAL A 17 7.71 -7.40 4.27
C VAL A 17 7.21 -8.83 4.16
N ARG A 18 6.10 -9.12 4.82
CA ARG A 18 5.39 -10.40 4.71
C ARG A 18 4.00 -10.20 4.15
N HIS A 19 3.59 -11.17 3.35
CA HIS A 19 2.22 -11.39 2.94
C HIS A 19 1.57 -12.35 3.92
N TYR A 20 0.37 -12.01 4.38
CA TYR A 20 -0.44 -12.78 5.31
C TYR A 20 -1.75 -13.12 4.62
N ARG A 21 -2.02 -14.41 4.45
CA ARG A 21 -3.33 -14.90 4.02
C ARG A 21 -4.07 -15.39 5.26
N VAL A 22 -5.27 -14.86 5.49
CA VAL A 22 -6.09 -15.18 6.65
C VAL A 22 -7.50 -15.58 6.24
N GLU A 23 -8.21 -16.25 7.15
CA GLU A 23 -9.60 -16.61 6.94
C GLU A 23 -10.46 -15.39 6.61
N LYS A 24 -11.41 -15.59 5.69
CA LYS A 24 -12.44 -14.60 5.38
C LYS A 24 -13.74 -14.99 6.07
N PRO A 25 -14.23 -14.19 7.02
CA PRO A 25 -15.52 -14.45 7.65
C PRO A 25 -16.66 -14.48 6.61
N LYS A 26 -17.70 -15.27 6.87
CA LYS A 26 -18.90 -15.27 6.03
C LYS A 26 -19.51 -13.87 5.99
N ASN A 27 -19.92 -13.44 4.80
CA ASN A 27 -20.50 -12.11 4.56
C ASN A 27 -19.58 -10.93 4.95
N PHE A 28 -18.26 -11.14 4.97
CA PHE A 28 -17.31 -10.05 5.15
C PHE A 28 -17.20 -9.21 3.86
N HIS A 29 -17.44 -7.91 3.96
CA HIS A 29 -17.52 -7.00 2.82
C HIS A 29 -16.49 -5.87 2.95
N PHE A 30 -15.70 -5.69 1.91
CA PHE A 30 -14.74 -4.61 1.76
C PHE A 30 -14.55 -4.28 0.27
N GLY A 31 -13.93 -3.14 0.00
CA GLY A 31 -13.55 -2.70 -1.33
C GLY A 31 -12.05 -2.45 -1.45
N PRO A 32 -11.51 -2.39 -2.68
CA PRO A 32 -10.15 -1.96 -2.91
C PRO A 32 -9.84 -0.61 -2.26
N GLY A 33 -8.70 -0.53 -1.56
CA GLY A 33 -8.31 0.67 -0.80
C GLY A 33 -9.09 0.87 0.52
N GLN A 34 -9.77 -0.16 1.02
CA GLN A 34 -10.30 -0.17 2.39
C GLN A 34 -9.39 -0.93 3.35
N ALA A 35 -9.41 -0.53 4.62
CA ALA A 35 -8.62 -1.08 5.71
C ALA A 35 -9.49 -1.56 6.87
N THR A 36 -8.86 -2.29 7.79
CA THR A 36 -9.44 -2.69 9.08
C THR A 36 -8.41 -2.55 10.20
N GLU A 37 -8.87 -2.45 11.45
CA GLU A 37 -7.98 -2.41 12.62
C GLU A 37 -7.64 -3.84 12.96
N VAL A 38 -6.37 -4.19 12.81
CA VAL A 38 -5.85 -5.51 13.16
C VAL A 38 -5.12 -5.41 14.49
N SER A 39 -5.33 -6.41 15.33
CA SER A 39 -4.44 -6.74 16.44
C SER A 39 -4.18 -8.24 16.48
N ILE A 40 -3.22 -8.67 17.28
CA ILE A 40 -2.85 -10.08 17.42
C ILE A 40 -3.61 -10.66 18.60
N ASP A 41 -4.20 -11.84 18.45
CA ASP A 41 -4.95 -12.54 19.52
C ASP A 41 -4.00 -13.17 20.56
N LYS A 42 -3.23 -12.32 21.25
CA LYS A 42 -2.28 -12.67 22.32
C LYS A 42 -2.39 -11.64 23.46
N PRO A 43 -2.16 -12.02 24.75
CA PRO A 43 -2.45 -11.18 25.91
C PRO A 43 -1.92 -9.73 25.83
N ASP A 44 -0.68 -9.52 25.39
CA ASP A 44 -0.06 -8.19 25.32
C ASP A 44 -0.42 -7.40 24.05
N TRP A 45 -1.08 -8.05 23.09
CA TRP A 45 -1.26 -7.53 21.73
C TRP A 45 -2.72 -7.35 21.34
N ALA A 46 -3.68 -7.98 22.05
CA ALA A 46 -5.10 -7.98 21.68
C ALA A 46 -5.69 -6.56 21.57
N ASP A 47 -5.24 -5.63 22.42
CA ASP A 47 -5.68 -4.23 22.43
C ASP A 47 -4.76 -3.28 21.65
N LYS A 48 -3.64 -3.78 21.10
CA LYS A 48 -2.70 -2.99 20.30
C LYS A 48 -3.15 -2.98 18.84
N LYS A 49 -4.03 -2.05 18.51
CA LYS A 49 -4.63 -1.96 17.17
C LYS A 49 -3.77 -1.18 16.20
N ARG A 50 -3.68 -1.65 14.95
CA ARG A 50 -3.09 -0.88 13.84
C ARG A 50 -3.93 -1.02 12.58
N PRO A 51 -4.03 0.04 11.77
CA PRO A 51 -4.71 -0.03 10.48
C PRO A 51 -3.88 -0.86 9.49
N PHE A 52 -4.53 -1.75 8.76
CA PHE A 52 -3.93 -2.39 7.57
C PHE A 52 -4.94 -2.46 6.44
N THR A 53 -4.49 -2.05 5.24
CA THR A 53 -5.29 -2.09 4.03
C THR A 53 -5.34 -3.52 3.47
N PHE A 54 -6.52 -3.94 3.02
CA PHE A 54 -6.68 -5.21 2.33
C PHE A 54 -5.92 -5.20 0.99
N THR A 55 -5.24 -6.30 0.71
CA THR A 55 -4.47 -6.48 -0.53
C THR A 55 -5.06 -7.55 -1.47
N SER A 56 -6.03 -8.33 -0.97
CA SER A 56 -6.91 -9.23 -1.73
C SER A 56 -8.09 -8.49 -2.37
N LEU A 57 -8.77 -9.11 -3.32
CA LEU A 57 -10.06 -8.63 -3.85
C LEU A 57 -11.27 -9.16 -3.06
N GLN A 58 -12.42 -8.48 -3.21
CA GLN A 58 -13.67 -8.83 -2.52
C GLN A 58 -14.21 -10.23 -2.91
N ASP A 59 -13.87 -10.75 -4.09
CA ASP A 59 -14.37 -12.06 -4.53
C ASP A 59 -13.40 -13.21 -4.18
N GLU A 60 -12.25 -12.90 -3.59
CA GLU A 60 -11.29 -13.91 -3.16
C GLU A 60 -11.78 -14.65 -1.90
N PRO A 61 -11.41 -15.94 -1.74
CA PRO A 61 -11.85 -16.78 -0.63
C PRO A 61 -11.18 -16.42 0.70
N THR A 62 -10.10 -15.64 0.67
CA THR A 62 -9.30 -15.27 1.83
C THR A 62 -9.11 -13.76 1.91
N LEU A 63 -8.84 -13.25 3.11
CA LEU A 63 -8.36 -11.88 3.28
C LEU A 63 -6.83 -11.89 3.21
N GLU A 64 -6.26 -10.87 2.58
CA GLU A 64 -4.81 -10.76 2.46
C GLU A 64 -4.28 -9.40 2.93
N PHE A 65 -3.14 -9.42 3.62
CA PHE A 65 -2.41 -8.23 4.04
C PHE A 65 -0.94 -8.32 3.62
N THR A 66 -0.38 -7.24 3.10
CA THR A 66 1.06 -7.10 2.83
C THR A 66 1.63 -6.10 3.80
N ILE A 67 2.42 -6.56 4.78
CA ILE A 67 2.80 -5.75 5.95
C ILE A 67 4.31 -5.69 6.09
N LYS A 68 4.84 -4.45 6.15
CA LYS A 68 6.24 -4.17 6.50
C LYS A 68 6.43 -4.25 8.02
N SER A 69 7.45 -4.98 8.45
CA SER A 69 7.88 -5.06 9.85
C SER A 69 8.90 -3.97 10.16
N TYR A 70 8.63 -3.21 11.23
CA TYR A 70 9.55 -2.22 11.79
C TYR A 70 10.23 -2.82 13.02
N ARG A 71 11.56 -3.04 12.96
CA ARG A 71 12.32 -3.77 14.00
C ARG A 71 13.07 -2.86 14.97
N ASP A 72 13.02 -1.57 14.73
CA ASP A 72 13.64 -0.51 15.53
C ASP A 72 12.93 -0.25 16.87
N HIS A 73 11.70 -0.74 17.02
CA HIS A 73 10.94 -0.65 18.27
C HIS A 73 10.02 -1.87 18.46
N ALA A 74 9.58 -2.09 19.70
CA ALA A 74 8.51 -3.05 19.98
C ALA A 74 7.19 -2.50 19.46
N GLY A 75 6.54 -3.21 18.53
CA GLY A 75 5.32 -2.76 17.88
C GLY A 75 4.55 -3.89 17.22
N VAL A 76 3.29 -3.64 16.86
CA VAL A 76 2.37 -4.64 16.30
C VAL A 76 2.93 -5.30 15.05
N THR A 77 3.59 -4.55 14.17
CA THR A 77 4.18 -5.10 12.94
C THR A 77 5.37 -6.02 13.22
N ASN A 78 6.20 -5.70 14.21
CA ASN A 78 7.27 -6.58 14.67
C ASN A 78 6.73 -7.84 15.36
N ALA A 79 5.64 -7.71 16.12
CA ALA A 79 4.98 -8.86 16.73
C ALA A 79 4.29 -9.76 15.69
N LEU A 80 3.67 -9.16 14.67
CA LEU A 80 3.10 -9.87 13.51
C LEU A 80 4.18 -10.67 12.76
N TRP A 81 5.41 -10.16 12.68
CA TRP A 81 6.53 -10.88 12.08
C TRP A 81 6.82 -12.23 12.77
N ASN A 82 6.52 -12.35 14.06
CA ASN A 82 6.69 -13.59 14.81
C ASN A 82 5.43 -14.46 14.83
N CYS A 83 4.37 -14.04 14.11
CA CYS A 83 3.18 -14.87 13.95
C CYS A 83 3.38 -15.87 12.81
N GLU A 84 2.85 -17.06 13.01
CA GLU A 84 2.97 -18.19 12.09
C GLU A 84 1.60 -18.69 11.62
N THR A 85 1.60 -19.66 10.71
CA THR A 85 0.36 -20.34 10.32
C THR A 85 -0.28 -20.97 11.54
N GLY A 86 -1.57 -20.75 11.73
CA GLY A 86 -2.33 -21.22 12.89
C GLY A 86 -2.52 -20.20 14.00
N ASP A 87 -1.73 -19.12 14.05
CA ASP A 87 -1.99 -17.96 14.92
C ASP A 87 -3.26 -17.22 14.48
N TYR A 88 -3.79 -16.36 15.36
CA TYR A 88 -5.04 -15.64 15.13
C TYR A 88 -4.87 -14.12 15.18
N LEU A 89 -5.60 -13.44 14.31
CA LEU A 89 -5.73 -11.99 14.28
C LEU A 89 -7.15 -11.59 14.68
N LEU A 90 -7.26 -10.37 15.22
CA LEU A 90 -8.52 -9.73 15.60
C LEU A 90 -8.77 -8.56 14.65
N LEU A 91 -9.74 -8.72 13.75
CA LEU A 91 -10.19 -7.69 12.81
C LEU A 91 -11.35 -6.90 13.41
N ARG A 92 -11.53 -5.65 12.98
CA ARG A 92 -12.63 -4.79 13.44
C ARG A 92 -13.33 -4.19 12.22
N ASP A 93 -14.02 -3.08 12.41
CA ASP A 93 -14.80 -2.45 11.34
C ASP A 93 -13.92 -2.12 10.13
N VAL A 94 -14.54 -2.10 8.95
CA VAL A 94 -13.89 -1.76 7.70
C VAL A 94 -14.15 -0.28 7.40
N TRP A 95 -13.13 0.44 6.98
CA TRP A 95 -13.25 1.83 6.52
C TRP A 95 -12.37 2.08 5.30
N GLY A 96 -12.63 3.15 4.55
CA GLY A 96 -11.83 3.52 3.38
C GLY A 96 -10.57 4.29 3.75
N THR A 97 -9.45 3.94 3.12
CA THR A 97 -8.20 4.74 3.14
C THR A 97 -8.07 5.51 1.83
N ILE A 98 -7.99 4.80 0.70
CA ILE A 98 -7.83 5.37 -0.63
C ILE A 98 -9.01 4.95 -1.51
N GLN A 99 -9.79 5.92 -2.01
CA GLN A 99 -10.84 5.65 -2.99
C GLN A 99 -10.34 6.00 -4.39
N TYR A 100 -10.41 5.04 -5.31
CA TYR A 100 -10.15 5.28 -6.73
C TYR A 100 -11.26 6.15 -7.34
N LYS A 101 -10.89 7.25 -8.00
CA LYS A 101 -11.79 8.24 -8.61
C LYS A 101 -11.67 8.34 -10.13
N GLY A 102 -10.72 7.62 -10.73
CA GLY A 102 -10.45 7.62 -12.17
C GLY A 102 -8.96 7.55 -12.50
N PRO A 103 -8.59 7.45 -13.79
CA PRO A 103 -7.20 7.36 -14.22
C PRO A 103 -6.32 8.49 -13.67
N GLY A 104 -5.12 8.14 -13.23
CA GLY A 104 -4.21 9.10 -12.64
C GLY A 104 -2.91 8.49 -12.13
N THR A 105 -2.18 9.27 -11.35
CA THR A 105 -0.86 8.90 -10.84
C THR A 105 -0.93 8.51 -9.37
N PHE A 106 -0.54 7.28 -9.07
CA PHE A 106 -0.32 6.74 -7.73
C PHE A 106 1.12 7.00 -7.33
N ILE A 107 1.35 7.67 -6.21
CA ILE A 107 2.69 7.97 -5.67
C ILE A 107 2.81 7.35 -4.29
N ALA A 108 3.74 6.41 -4.15
CA ALA A 108 3.98 5.68 -2.91
C ALA A 108 5.39 5.88 -2.35
N GLY A 109 5.48 5.96 -1.03
CA GLY A 109 6.73 5.85 -0.28
C GLY A 109 6.79 4.56 0.52
N GLY A 110 7.73 3.65 0.20
CA GLY A 110 7.92 2.40 0.93
C GLY A 110 6.65 1.54 1.05
N ALA A 111 6.24 1.24 2.28
CA ALA A 111 5.03 0.46 2.56
C ALA A 111 3.72 1.17 2.14
N GLY A 112 3.79 2.44 1.76
CA GLY A 112 2.64 3.20 1.26
C GLY A 112 2.11 2.71 -0.09
N VAL A 113 2.77 1.76 -0.75
CA VAL A 113 2.19 1.10 -1.95
C VAL A 113 1.06 0.13 -1.59
N THR A 114 0.97 -0.30 -0.33
CA THR A 114 0.04 -1.38 0.07
C THR A 114 -1.44 -1.06 -0.17
N PRO A 115 -1.94 0.19 0.00
CA PRO A 115 -3.33 0.50 -0.35
C PRO A 115 -3.63 0.44 -1.85
N PHE A 116 -2.60 0.56 -2.69
CA PHE A 116 -2.75 0.55 -4.15
C PHE A 116 -2.80 -0.87 -4.72
N ILE A 117 -2.34 -1.88 -3.99
CA ILE A 117 -2.29 -3.28 -4.46
C ILE A 117 -3.67 -3.76 -4.91
N ALA A 118 -4.68 -3.71 -4.01
CA ALA A 118 -6.02 -4.18 -4.34
C ALA A 118 -6.69 -3.29 -5.41
N ILE A 119 -6.38 -1.99 -5.45
CA ILE A 119 -6.92 -1.05 -6.45
C ILE A 119 -6.41 -1.44 -7.84
N LEU A 120 -5.10 -1.57 -7.99
CA LEU A 120 -4.45 -1.90 -9.26
C LEU A 120 -4.78 -3.32 -9.71
N ARG A 121 -4.84 -4.31 -8.80
CA ARG A 121 -5.33 -5.66 -9.12
C ARG A 121 -6.78 -5.65 -9.65
N SER A 122 -7.66 -4.88 -9.01
CA SER A 122 -9.06 -4.73 -9.44
C SER A 122 -9.17 -4.08 -10.81
N LEU A 123 -8.35 -3.06 -11.09
CA LEU A 123 -8.29 -2.41 -12.41
C LEU A 123 -7.74 -3.36 -13.47
N ASN A 124 -6.66 -4.10 -13.16
CA ASN A 124 -6.04 -5.08 -14.06
C ASN A 124 -7.06 -6.15 -14.48
N ALA A 125 -7.77 -6.73 -13.51
CA ALA A 125 -8.79 -7.76 -13.76
C ALA A 125 -9.95 -7.27 -14.66
N LYS A 126 -10.15 -5.95 -14.74
CA LYS A 126 -11.21 -5.30 -15.53
C LYS A 126 -10.70 -4.66 -16.83
N GLY A 127 -9.40 -4.77 -17.13
CA GLY A 127 -8.77 -4.07 -18.27
C GLY A 127 -8.75 -2.54 -18.12
N GLY A 128 -8.85 -2.03 -16.89
CA GLY A 128 -9.00 -0.61 -16.57
C GLY A 128 -7.71 0.12 -16.22
N LEU A 129 -6.54 -0.44 -16.52
CA LEU A 129 -5.24 0.15 -16.15
C LEU A 129 -4.81 1.30 -17.05
N ASN A 130 -5.28 1.38 -18.29
CA ASN A 130 -4.90 2.43 -19.23
C ASN A 130 -5.09 3.84 -18.63
N GLY A 131 -4.03 4.64 -18.71
CA GLY A 131 -3.99 6.00 -18.15
C GLY A 131 -3.68 6.07 -16.65
N ASN A 132 -3.37 4.94 -16.01
CA ASN A 132 -2.85 4.91 -14.66
C ASN A 132 -1.32 4.77 -14.67
N ARG A 133 -0.69 5.41 -13.69
CA ARG A 133 0.75 5.36 -13.47
C ARG A 133 1.07 5.11 -12.01
N LEU A 134 2.05 4.27 -11.72
CA LEU A 134 2.56 4.00 -10.37
C LEU A 134 4.00 4.52 -10.25
N ILE A 135 4.22 5.47 -9.34
CA ILE A 135 5.54 5.99 -8.99
C ILE A 135 5.84 5.58 -7.55
N VAL A 136 6.94 4.87 -7.31
CA VAL A 136 7.29 4.41 -5.97
C VAL A 136 8.72 4.75 -5.61
N SER A 137 8.89 5.40 -4.46
CA SER A 137 10.19 5.68 -3.85
C SER A 137 10.48 4.69 -2.72
N ASN A 138 11.69 4.12 -2.75
CA ASN A 138 12.20 3.20 -1.74
C ASN A 138 13.61 3.58 -1.31
N ARG A 139 14.15 2.96 -0.25
CA ARG A 139 15.56 3.14 0.12
C ARG A 139 16.47 2.40 -0.86
N THR A 140 16.19 1.11 -1.09
CA THR A 140 16.97 0.26 -2.00
C THR A 140 16.08 -0.57 -2.91
N GLU A 141 16.64 -1.23 -3.94
CA GLU A 141 15.87 -2.13 -4.80
C GLU A 141 15.24 -3.29 -4.00
N LYS A 142 15.89 -3.72 -2.90
CA LYS A 142 15.42 -4.80 -2.03
C LYS A 142 14.21 -4.43 -1.16
N ASP A 143 13.85 -3.16 -1.14
CA ASP A 143 12.67 -2.66 -0.43
C ASP A 143 11.42 -2.61 -1.33
N ILE A 144 11.57 -2.77 -2.65
CA ILE A 144 10.45 -2.61 -3.58
C ILE A 144 9.48 -3.79 -3.41
N ILE A 145 8.26 -3.47 -2.97
CA ILE A 145 7.18 -4.42 -2.71
C ILE A 145 6.49 -4.75 -4.04
N LEU A 146 6.45 -6.05 -4.39
CA LEU A 146 5.71 -6.60 -5.53
C LEU A 146 6.07 -5.97 -6.90
N ARG A 147 7.34 -5.60 -7.09
CA ARG A 147 7.82 -4.96 -8.33
C ARG A 147 7.41 -5.72 -9.59
N ASP A 148 7.76 -7.00 -9.64
CA ASP A 148 7.52 -7.86 -10.81
C ASP A 148 6.02 -7.99 -11.12
N GLU A 149 5.17 -7.97 -10.09
CA GLU A 149 3.73 -8.02 -10.27
C GLU A 149 3.22 -6.76 -10.97
N PHE A 150 3.65 -5.57 -10.52
CA PHE A 150 3.23 -4.30 -11.13
C PHE A 150 3.81 -4.10 -12.53
N GLU A 151 5.07 -4.49 -12.77
CA GLU A 151 5.69 -4.42 -14.10
C GLU A 151 5.04 -5.38 -15.11
N ALA A 152 4.40 -6.46 -14.65
CA ALA A 152 3.65 -7.40 -15.48
C ALA A 152 2.20 -6.95 -15.79
N MET A 153 1.73 -5.83 -15.24
CA MET A 153 0.38 -5.33 -15.45
C MET A 153 0.28 -4.50 -16.74
N ASP A 154 -0.25 -5.09 -17.81
CA ASP A 154 -0.43 -4.40 -19.09
C ASP A 154 -1.29 -3.12 -18.96
N GLY A 155 -0.75 -2.01 -19.46
CA GLY A 155 -1.41 -0.70 -19.43
C GLY A 155 -1.14 0.13 -18.16
N LEU A 156 -0.44 -0.42 -17.16
CA LEU A 156 0.08 0.34 -16.03
C LEU A 156 1.49 0.86 -16.36
N GLU A 157 1.69 2.19 -16.34
CA GLU A 157 3.04 2.74 -16.40
C GLU A 157 3.68 2.70 -15.00
N THR A 158 4.88 2.15 -14.86
CA THR A 158 5.61 2.10 -13.58
C THR A 158 6.88 2.94 -13.62
N LEU A 159 7.14 3.71 -12.56
CA LEU A 159 8.38 4.44 -12.35
C LEU A 159 8.94 4.18 -10.95
N TRP A 160 10.12 3.60 -10.89
CA TRP A 160 10.78 3.22 -9.64
C TRP A 160 11.96 4.14 -9.36
N THR A 161 12.07 4.64 -8.13
CA THR A 161 13.21 5.43 -7.67
C THR A 161 13.70 4.95 -6.30
N VAL A 162 15.00 5.01 -6.06
CA VAL A 162 15.66 4.59 -4.82
C VAL A 162 16.59 5.67 -4.27
N THR A 163 16.60 5.91 -2.96
CA THR A 163 17.35 7.04 -2.38
C THR A 163 18.65 6.66 -1.67
N GLU A 164 18.89 5.37 -1.42
CA GLU A 164 20.02 4.86 -0.64
C GLU A 164 20.70 3.65 -1.32
N ASP A 165 20.64 3.56 -2.66
CA ASP A 165 21.23 2.47 -3.43
C ASP A 165 22.02 2.99 -4.66
N PRO A 166 23.25 3.48 -4.46
CA PRO A 166 24.02 4.13 -5.53
C PRO A 166 24.42 3.22 -6.68
N LYS A 167 24.31 1.89 -6.50
CA LYS A 167 24.62 0.88 -7.52
C LYS A 167 23.38 0.47 -8.32
N SER A 168 22.19 0.90 -7.90
CA SER A 168 20.95 0.63 -8.60
C SER A 168 20.96 1.24 -10.00
N LYS A 169 20.31 0.54 -10.94
CA LYS A 169 20.04 1.07 -12.29
C LYS A 169 18.74 1.87 -12.36
N LEU A 170 17.97 1.91 -11.27
CA LEU A 170 16.74 2.69 -11.17
C LEU A 170 17.06 4.18 -11.03
N LEU A 171 16.02 5.01 -11.10
CA LEU A 171 16.16 6.42 -10.75
C LEU A 171 16.68 6.53 -9.31
N GLN A 172 17.50 7.56 -9.08
CA GLN A 172 18.08 7.85 -7.76
C GLN A 172 17.65 9.23 -7.27
N GLU A 173 16.36 9.54 -7.46
CA GLU A 173 15.78 10.84 -7.21
C GLU A 173 14.79 10.77 -6.03
N ARG A 174 14.80 11.80 -5.18
CA ARG A 174 13.73 12.02 -4.22
C ARG A 174 12.50 12.53 -4.97
N ILE A 175 11.32 12.05 -4.61
CA ILE A 175 10.07 12.58 -5.14
C ILE A 175 9.79 13.92 -4.42
N ASP A 176 10.15 15.01 -5.06
CA ASP A 176 9.94 16.40 -4.62
C ASP A 176 9.33 17.25 -5.74
N THR A 177 9.17 18.57 -5.53
CA THR A 177 8.60 19.47 -6.54
C THR A 177 9.35 19.42 -7.88
N ALA A 178 10.68 19.29 -7.87
CA ALA A 178 11.47 19.24 -9.11
C ALA A 178 11.23 17.94 -9.86
N PHE A 179 11.20 16.81 -9.14
CA PHE A 179 10.81 15.52 -9.69
C PHE A 179 9.43 15.57 -10.32
N LEU A 180 8.43 16.14 -9.63
CA LEU A 180 7.06 16.24 -10.16
C LEU A 180 7.04 17.08 -11.44
N LYS A 181 7.73 18.22 -11.50
CA LYS A 181 7.84 19.07 -12.71
C LYS A 181 8.46 18.32 -13.89
N GLN A 182 9.44 17.46 -13.62
CA GLN A 182 10.16 16.70 -14.64
C GLN A 182 9.35 15.52 -15.17
N HIS A 183 8.69 14.78 -14.27
CA HIS A 183 8.10 13.48 -14.58
C HIS A 183 6.58 13.53 -14.78
N ILE A 184 5.89 14.62 -14.44
CA ILE A 184 4.44 14.77 -14.62
C ILE A 184 4.16 15.91 -15.61
N SER A 185 3.49 15.57 -16.71
CA SER A 185 3.16 16.50 -17.79
C SER A 185 1.80 17.18 -17.63
N ARG A 186 0.88 16.58 -16.86
CA ARG A 186 -0.48 17.09 -16.65
C ARG A 186 -0.86 17.03 -15.17
N PHE A 187 -1.15 18.18 -14.56
CA PHE A 187 -1.57 18.27 -13.16
C PHE A 187 -3.09 18.26 -12.96
N GLY A 188 -3.87 18.46 -14.03
CA GLY A 188 -5.34 18.27 -14.01
C GLY A 188 -5.79 16.81 -14.10
N GLN A 189 -5.05 15.88 -13.49
CA GLN A 189 -5.39 14.45 -13.38
C GLN A 189 -5.67 14.07 -11.91
N HIS A 190 -6.04 12.82 -11.65
CA HIS A 190 -6.12 12.32 -10.28
C HIS A 190 -4.73 11.98 -9.73
N PHE A 191 -4.53 12.24 -8.44
CA PHE A 191 -3.34 11.83 -7.71
C PHE A 191 -3.74 11.01 -6.49
N TYR A 192 -3.05 9.89 -6.27
CA TYR A 192 -3.26 9.02 -5.11
C TYR A 192 -1.95 8.92 -4.33
N LEU A 193 -1.93 9.40 -3.09
CA LEU A 193 -0.71 9.52 -2.28
C LEU A 193 -0.79 8.63 -1.05
N CYS A 194 0.26 7.85 -0.80
CA CYS A 194 0.40 7.12 0.46
C CYS A 194 1.88 6.88 0.78
N GLY A 195 2.28 7.10 2.02
CA GLY A 195 3.67 7.02 2.43
C GLY A 195 3.91 7.76 3.74
N PRO A 196 5.18 8.02 4.11
CA PRO A 196 5.48 8.78 5.31
C PRO A 196 4.80 10.15 5.34
N ASP A 197 4.28 10.56 6.50
CA ASP A 197 3.49 11.79 6.66
C ASP A 197 4.16 13.04 6.07
N ALA A 198 5.47 13.20 6.31
CA ALA A 198 6.24 14.31 5.77
C ALA A 198 6.27 14.31 4.23
N MET A 199 6.45 13.13 3.61
CA MET A 199 6.41 13.00 2.15
C MET A 199 5.02 13.34 1.61
N VAL A 200 3.94 12.82 2.23
CA VAL A 200 2.58 13.10 1.77
C VAL A 200 2.24 14.58 1.92
N ALA A 201 2.63 15.22 3.04
CA ALA A 201 2.42 16.65 3.26
C ALA A 201 3.16 17.50 2.22
N ASP A 202 4.45 17.22 1.99
CA ASP A 202 5.28 17.93 1.00
C ASP A 202 4.68 17.79 -0.40
N LEU A 203 4.34 16.57 -0.82
CA LEU A 203 3.80 16.32 -2.16
C LEU A 203 2.44 16.96 -2.39
N ARG A 204 1.60 17.04 -1.37
CA ARG A 204 0.31 17.75 -1.47
C ARG A 204 0.52 19.24 -1.75
N ALA A 205 1.44 19.87 -1.02
CA ALA A 205 1.78 21.28 -1.24
C ALA A 205 2.40 21.49 -2.63
N SER A 206 3.32 20.62 -3.05
CA SER A 206 3.92 20.68 -4.38
C SER A 206 2.89 20.51 -5.50
N LEU A 207 1.97 19.55 -5.38
CA LEU A 207 0.93 19.32 -6.39
C LEU A 207 -0.01 20.52 -6.51
N GLU A 208 -0.39 21.14 -5.40
CA GLU A 208 -1.20 22.35 -5.38
C GLU A 208 -0.47 23.53 -6.05
N GLU A 209 0.81 23.76 -5.73
CA GLU A 209 1.66 24.77 -6.39
C GLU A 209 1.75 24.55 -7.90
N LEU A 210 1.77 23.29 -8.33
CA LEU A 210 1.84 22.87 -9.73
C LEU A 210 0.48 22.86 -10.45
N GLY A 211 -0.59 23.28 -9.77
CA GLY A 211 -1.92 23.47 -10.36
C GLY A 211 -2.80 22.21 -10.37
N ALA A 212 -2.53 21.24 -9.50
CA ALA A 212 -3.48 20.15 -9.24
C ALA A 212 -4.68 20.67 -8.44
N ASP A 213 -5.88 20.19 -8.75
CA ASP A 213 -7.08 20.45 -7.95
C ASP A 213 -7.00 19.63 -6.66
N VAL A 214 -7.18 20.28 -5.51
CA VAL A 214 -7.21 19.62 -4.19
C VAL A 214 -8.23 18.48 -4.16
N ASN A 215 -9.34 18.57 -4.90
CA ASN A 215 -10.36 17.53 -4.96
C ASN A 215 -9.93 16.29 -5.77
N SER A 216 -8.96 16.43 -6.68
CA SER A 216 -8.40 15.33 -7.47
C SER A 216 -7.26 14.60 -6.75
N VAL A 217 -6.77 15.14 -5.64
CA VAL A 217 -5.77 14.50 -4.77
C VAL A 217 -6.47 13.67 -3.69
N THR A 218 -6.16 12.38 -3.64
CA THR A 218 -6.64 11.43 -2.64
C THR A 218 -5.44 10.90 -1.85
N TRP A 219 -5.53 10.86 -0.53
CA TRP A 219 -4.46 10.37 0.33
C TRP A 219 -5.00 9.65 1.55
N GLU A 220 -4.18 8.79 2.15
CA GLU A 220 -4.52 8.09 3.39
C GLU A 220 -4.46 9.08 4.56
N LYS A 221 -5.56 9.17 5.31
CA LYS A 221 -5.70 10.06 6.47
C LYS A 221 -5.28 9.39 7.76
#